data_AF-A0AAU8D394-F1
#
_entry.id   AF-A0AAU8D394-F1
#
_cell.length_a   1.000
_cell.length_b   1.000
_cell.length_c   1.000
_cell.angle_alpha   90.00
_cell.angle_beta   90.00
_cell.angle_gamma   90.00
#
_symmetry.space_group_name_H-M   'P 1'
#
loop_
_entity.id
_entity.type
_entity.pdbx_description
1 polymer ?
#
loop_
_entity_poly.entity_id
_entity_poly.type
_entity_poly.pdbx_seq_one_letter_code
_entity_poly.pdbx_strand_id
1 'polypeptide(L)'
;MLFSSTIVGAVRTSRLILPAALASALLLTACGEEQAADTAQQTEEGAPEQPEPAPGTAEDVGRELREAGEALREGAQNLAEQGQEALKDAGPALERAGEIAREIGRSVEEIIKQAQEDFDTAVAELEKRIDEAAGTPADPTGDPDAVLAPADQLNSDTRAAARARPAGIGPDYVGVWAADAASCARIDVEPVQLFAVITPTTIRRYESVCNFAAQDLTDGEATVTASCIAEGNTEERQIRFAMQDENALRISTPGADGEAQLVRCHLPQ
;
A
#
# COMPACT_ATOMS: atom_id res chain seq x y z
N MET A 1 -57.23 20.83 -34.67
CA MET A 1 -56.89 22.24 -34.37
C MET A 1 -55.42 22.27 -34.01
N LEU A 2 -54.63 22.94 -34.85
CA LEU A 2 -53.17 23.08 -34.80
C LEU A 2 -52.81 24.26 -33.92
N PHE A 3 -51.86 24.13 -32.98
CA PHE A 3 -50.94 25.18 -32.49
C PHE A 3 -49.81 24.46 -31.76
N SER A 4 -48.63 24.25 -32.36
CA SER A 4 -47.48 25.17 -32.40
C SER A 4 -47.23 25.88 -31.08
N SER A 5 -46.27 25.37 -30.29
CA SER A 5 -45.63 26.12 -29.22
C SER A 5 -44.12 26.18 -29.44
N THR A 6 -43.67 27.41 -29.41
CA THR A 6 -42.41 27.96 -29.90
C THR A 6 -41.33 27.91 -28.82
N ILE A 7 -40.13 27.55 -29.23
CA ILE A 7 -38.88 27.67 -28.48
C ILE A 7 -38.50 29.15 -28.39
N VAL A 8 -38.31 29.69 -27.18
CA VAL A 8 -37.62 30.97 -26.97
C VAL A 8 -36.54 30.76 -25.92
N GLY A 9 -35.29 30.79 -26.39
CA GLY A 9 -34.10 30.86 -25.57
C GLY A 9 -33.93 32.24 -24.95
N ALA A 10 -33.48 32.26 -23.69
CA ALA A 10 -32.96 33.44 -23.03
C ALA A 10 -31.47 33.22 -22.74
N VAL A 11 -30.65 33.87 -23.55
CA VAL A 11 -29.21 34.06 -23.35
C VAL A 11 -29.00 34.86 -22.07
N ARG A 12 -28.32 34.29 -21.08
CA ARG A 12 -27.89 35.02 -19.88
C ARG A 12 -26.40 35.25 -19.92
N THR A 13 -26.03 36.37 -20.52
CA THR A 13 -24.71 36.99 -20.46
C THR A 13 -24.44 37.40 -19.01
N SER A 14 -23.51 36.75 -18.34
CA SER A 14 -23.00 37.22 -17.03
C SER A 14 -21.52 37.55 -17.17
N ARG A 15 -21.25 38.84 -17.30
CA ARG A 15 -19.93 39.43 -17.06
C ARG A 15 -19.74 39.47 -15.53
N LEU A 16 -18.69 38.85 -15.03
CA LEU A 16 -18.14 39.16 -13.71
C LEU A 16 -16.63 39.30 -13.85
N ILE A 17 -16.22 40.56 -13.93
CA ILE A 17 -14.87 41.04 -13.70
C ILE A 17 -14.78 41.22 -12.17
N LEU A 18 -13.83 40.56 -11.51
CA LEU A 18 -13.34 41.02 -10.21
C LEU A 18 -11.83 40.75 -10.11
N PRO A 19 -11.01 41.78 -9.87
CA PRO A 19 -9.58 41.65 -9.57
C PRO A 19 -9.33 41.65 -8.05
N ALA A 20 -8.06 41.45 -7.69
CA ALA A 20 -7.38 41.80 -6.44
C ALA A 20 -7.08 40.66 -5.44
N ALA A 21 -5.81 40.27 -5.47
CA ALA A 21 -4.87 40.34 -4.34
C ALA A 21 -5.29 39.75 -2.99
N LEU A 22 -4.66 38.62 -2.65
CA LEU A 22 -4.33 38.26 -1.26
C LEU A 22 -3.15 37.26 -1.28
N ALA A 23 -1.94 37.81 -1.38
CA ALA A 23 -0.72 37.09 -1.04
C ALA A 23 -0.36 37.48 0.40
N SER A 24 -0.85 36.70 1.37
CA SER A 24 -0.44 36.80 2.77
C SER A 24 0.69 35.82 3.04
N ALA A 25 1.71 36.37 3.68
CA ALA A 25 2.97 35.76 4.07
C ALA A 25 2.80 34.60 5.07
N LEU A 26 3.65 33.59 4.90
CA LEU A 26 4.18 32.82 6.03
C LEU A 26 5.70 32.86 5.94
N LEU A 27 6.28 33.59 6.90
CA LEU A 27 7.69 33.62 7.22
C LEU A 27 8.03 32.35 8.01
N LEU A 28 8.93 31.53 7.48
CA LEU A 28 9.67 30.53 8.26
C LEU A 28 11.12 31.02 8.34
N THR A 29 11.47 31.52 9.52
CA THR A 29 12.83 31.82 9.95
C THR A 29 13.47 30.58 10.58
N ALA A 30 14.79 30.45 10.38
CA ALA A 30 15.74 29.56 11.08
C ALA A 30 15.75 28.09 10.57
N CYS A 31 16.86 27.49 10.14
CA CYS A 31 18.29 27.72 10.29
C CYS A 31 19.05 27.12 9.09
N GLY A 32 20.16 27.73 8.68
CA GLY A 32 21.20 27.07 7.88
C GLY A 32 21.65 27.82 6.64
N GLU A 33 22.43 28.88 6.84
CA GLU A 33 23.56 29.29 5.99
C GLU A 33 24.25 28.07 5.33
N GLU A 34 24.62 28.04 4.05
CA GLU A 34 25.69 28.84 3.47
C GLU A 34 25.67 28.74 1.92
N GLN A 35 25.71 29.91 1.29
CA GLN A 35 26.35 30.26 0.01
C GLN A 35 26.76 29.14 -0.97
N ALA A 36 26.04 29.09 -2.09
CA ALA A 36 26.61 28.67 -3.37
C ALA A 36 26.48 29.83 -4.37
N ALA A 37 27.57 30.58 -4.53
CA ALA A 37 27.80 31.40 -5.70
C ALA A 37 29.18 31.05 -6.26
N ASP A 38 29.17 30.62 -7.51
CA ASP A 38 30.14 30.92 -8.55
C ASP A 38 31.63 30.64 -8.26
N THR A 39 32.22 29.66 -8.94
CA THR A 39 33.50 29.82 -9.66
C THR A 39 33.72 28.61 -10.57
N ALA A 40 33.63 28.83 -11.88
CA ALA A 40 34.31 28.00 -12.86
C ALA A 40 35.79 28.38 -12.91
N GLN A 41 36.71 27.44 -12.64
CA GLN A 41 38.06 27.49 -13.20
C GLN A 41 38.79 26.13 -13.11
N GLN A 42 39.49 25.84 -14.20
CA GLN A 42 40.31 24.67 -14.51
C GLN A 42 41.45 24.44 -13.51
N THR A 43 41.78 23.17 -13.24
CA THR A 43 43.18 22.73 -13.08
C THR A 43 43.34 21.26 -13.52
N GLU A 44 44.30 21.03 -14.41
CA GLU A 44 44.87 19.76 -14.86
C GLU A 44 45.73 19.06 -13.77
N GLU A 45 45.94 17.76 -13.98
CA GLU A 45 47.16 16.99 -13.64
C GLU A 45 47.39 16.43 -12.22
N GLY A 46 47.70 15.12 -12.16
CA GLY A 46 48.47 14.51 -11.07
C GLY A 46 47.89 13.23 -10.45
N ALA A 47 48.25 12.07 -10.99
CA ALA A 47 48.05 10.76 -10.35
C ALA A 47 49.04 10.55 -9.18
N PRO A 48 48.62 9.97 -8.02
CA PRO A 48 49.57 9.62 -6.96
C PRO A 48 50.14 8.20 -7.11
N GLU A 49 51.47 8.13 -7.17
CA GLU A 49 52.32 6.94 -6.99
C GLU A 49 52.08 6.26 -5.63
N GLN A 50 52.02 4.92 -5.64
CA GLN A 50 52.06 4.07 -4.45
C GLN A 50 53.50 3.86 -3.97
N PRO A 51 53.79 3.83 -2.65
CA PRO A 51 55.11 3.47 -2.15
C PRO A 51 55.33 1.94 -2.13
N GLU A 52 56.50 1.50 -2.58
CA GLU A 52 56.98 0.10 -2.52
C GLU A 52 57.29 -0.37 -1.07
N PRO A 53 57.02 -1.65 -0.72
CA PRO A 53 57.44 -2.24 0.55
C PRO A 53 58.83 -2.89 0.48
N ALA A 54 59.64 -2.68 1.53
CA ALA A 54 60.96 -3.29 1.72
C ALA A 54 60.85 -4.74 2.26
N PRO A 55 61.83 -5.64 1.97
CA PRO A 55 61.76 -7.05 2.34
C PRO A 55 62.32 -7.35 3.74
N GLY A 56 61.47 -7.85 4.65
CA GLY A 56 61.88 -8.69 5.78
C GLY A 56 61.88 -10.17 5.36
N THR A 57 62.86 -10.95 5.79
CA THR A 57 62.98 -12.37 5.39
C THR A 57 61.88 -13.22 6.04
N ALA A 58 61.36 -14.19 5.27
CA ALA A 58 60.23 -15.04 5.70
C ALA A 58 60.49 -15.85 6.99
N GLU A 59 61.75 -16.03 7.38
CA GLU A 59 62.14 -16.72 8.61
C GLU A 59 61.85 -15.88 9.87
N ASP A 60 61.96 -14.55 9.79
CA ASP A 60 61.68 -13.68 10.93
C ASP A 60 60.18 -13.52 11.15
N VAL A 61 59.40 -13.40 10.07
CA VAL A 61 57.92 -13.42 10.11
C VAL A 61 57.39 -14.75 10.67
N GLY A 62 58.03 -15.88 10.30
CA GLY A 62 57.62 -17.20 10.79
C GLY A 62 57.91 -17.44 12.27
N ARG A 63 58.88 -16.73 12.85
CA ARG A 63 59.21 -16.80 14.29
C ARG A 63 58.25 -15.97 15.11
N GLU A 64 57.99 -14.74 14.67
CA GLU A 64 57.05 -13.82 15.31
C GLU A 64 55.62 -14.37 15.33
N LEU A 65 55.17 -15.02 14.24
CA LEU A 65 53.86 -15.70 14.20
C LEU A 65 53.75 -16.88 15.16
N ARG A 66 54.84 -17.62 15.40
CA ARG A 66 54.83 -18.76 16.34
C ARG A 66 54.72 -18.27 17.79
N GLU A 67 55.46 -17.22 18.15
CA GLU A 67 55.39 -16.60 19.47
C GLU A 67 54.01 -15.97 19.72
N ALA A 68 53.43 -15.29 18.72
CA ALA A 68 52.07 -14.75 18.81
C ALA A 68 51.00 -15.85 18.97
N GLY A 69 51.17 -17.00 18.31
CA GLY A 69 50.26 -18.14 18.40
C GLY A 69 50.24 -18.80 19.78
N GLU A 70 51.40 -18.90 20.44
CA GLU A 70 51.51 -19.45 21.80
C GLU A 70 50.87 -18.51 22.84
N ALA A 71 51.10 -17.20 22.73
CA ALA A 71 50.47 -16.20 23.59
C ALA A 71 48.93 -16.19 23.46
N LEU A 72 48.39 -16.36 22.25
CA LEU A 72 46.94 -16.46 22.03
C LEU A 72 46.35 -17.73 22.64
N ARG A 73 47.04 -18.87 22.55
CA ARG A 73 46.58 -20.13 23.11
C ARG A 73 46.56 -20.09 24.65
N GLU A 74 47.57 -19.48 25.27
CA GLU A 74 47.64 -19.31 26.72
C GLU A 74 46.61 -18.30 27.23
N GLY A 75 46.37 -17.21 26.47
CA GLY A 75 45.29 -16.27 26.73
C GLY A 75 43.90 -16.90 26.64
N ALA A 76 43.66 -17.75 25.64
CA ALA A 76 42.39 -18.44 25.46
C ALA A 76 42.11 -19.47 26.57
N GLN A 77 43.15 -20.16 27.07
CA GLN A 77 43.00 -21.10 28.19
C GLN A 77 42.69 -20.36 29.50
N ASN A 78 43.41 -19.27 29.79
CA ASN A 78 43.12 -18.44 30.96
C ASN A 78 41.72 -17.82 30.91
N LEU A 79 41.24 -17.42 29.72
CA LEU A 79 39.90 -16.89 29.54
C LEU A 79 38.83 -17.98 29.70
N ALA A 80 39.10 -19.20 29.23
CA ALA A 80 38.18 -20.33 29.38
C ALA A 80 38.04 -20.74 30.86
N GLU A 81 39.13 -20.75 31.62
CA GLU A 81 39.12 -21.02 33.06
C GLU A 81 38.39 -19.92 33.84
N GLN A 82 38.72 -18.64 33.59
CA GLN A 82 38.02 -17.51 34.21
C GLN A 82 36.53 -17.47 33.81
N GLY A 83 36.21 -17.83 32.57
CA GLY A 83 34.84 -17.94 32.09
C GLY A 83 34.06 -19.05 32.78
N GLN A 84 34.66 -20.22 33.01
CA GLN A 84 34.01 -21.30 33.77
C GLN A 84 33.79 -20.94 35.24
N GLU A 85 34.73 -20.25 35.87
CA GLU A 85 34.59 -19.77 37.26
C GLU A 85 33.43 -18.75 37.36
N ALA A 86 33.39 -17.77 36.45
CA ALA A 86 32.31 -16.78 36.39
C ALA A 86 30.93 -17.40 36.09
N LEU A 87 30.90 -18.45 35.27
CA LEU A 87 29.66 -19.20 34.97
C LEU A 87 29.20 -20.06 36.14
N LYS A 88 30.09 -20.57 36.99
CA LYS A 88 29.72 -21.26 38.24
C LYS A 88 29.03 -20.31 39.22
N ASP A 89 29.52 -19.08 39.33
CA ASP A 89 28.92 -18.06 40.19
C ASP A 89 27.60 -17.53 39.64
N ALA A 90 27.46 -17.48 38.31
CA ALA A 90 26.22 -17.06 37.64
C ALA A 90 25.14 -18.16 37.56
N GLY A 91 25.51 -19.44 37.72
CA GLY A 91 24.60 -20.60 37.62
C GLY A 91 23.32 -20.45 38.46
N PRO A 92 23.40 -20.14 39.76
CA PRO A 92 22.22 -19.95 40.61
C PRO A 92 21.35 -18.75 40.21
N ALA A 93 21.93 -17.72 39.59
CA ALA A 93 21.19 -16.56 39.10
C ALA A 93 20.43 -16.90 37.80
N LEU A 94 21.06 -17.67 36.91
CA LEU A 94 20.45 -18.17 35.67
C LEU A 94 19.32 -19.17 35.95
N GLU A 95 19.44 -19.99 36.99
CA GLU A 95 18.40 -20.94 37.39
C GLU A 95 17.15 -20.21 37.92
N ARG A 96 17.31 -19.16 38.74
CA ARG A 96 16.21 -18.28 39.16
C ARG A 96 15.59 -17.51 37.99
N ALA A 97 16.40 -17.04 37.05
CA ALA A 97 15.90 -16.37 35.86
C ALA A 97 15.08 -17.32 34.97
N GLY A 98 15.49 -18.59 34.88
CA GLY A 98 14.73 -19.63 34.16
C GLY A 98 13.40 -19.97 34.82
N GLU A 99 13.30 -19.91 36.14
CA GLU A 99 12.04 -20.13 36.87
C GLU A 99 11.06 -18.98 36.66
N ILE A 100 11.53 -17.73 36.75
CA ILE A 100 10.75 -16.53 36.43
C ILE A 100 10.29 -16.54 34.96
N ALA A 101 11.15 -16.97 34.03
CA ALA A 101 10.78 -17.09 32.62
C ALA A 101 9.70 -18.15 32.36
N ARG A 102 9.69 -19.27 33.10
CA ARG A 102 8.61 -20.28 33.00
C ARG A 102 7.29 -19.82 33.60
N GLU A 103 7.33 -18.98 34.63
CA GLU A 103 6.13 -18.39 35.23
C GLU A 103 5.52 -17.32 34.31
N ILE A 104 6.36 -16.45 33.74
CA ILE A 104 5.95 -15.47 32.72
C ILE A 104 5.45 -16.17 31.46
N GLY A 105 6.11 -17.23 31.00
CA GLY A 105 5.68 -17.98 29.81
C GLY A 105 4.27 -18.55 29.92
N ARG A 106 3.91 -19.08 31.10
CA ARG A 106 2.55 -19.60 31.35
C ARG A 106 1.49 -18.50 31.41
N SER A 107 1.80 -17.35 32.00
CA SER A 107 0.85 -16.22 32.05
C SER A 107 0.64 -15.58 30.69
N VAL A 108 1.68 -15.50 29.85
CA VAL A 108 1.58 -14.98 28.48
C VAL A 108 0.74 -15.90 27.59
N GLU A 109 0.85 -17.22 27.74
CA GLU A 109 0.04 -18.18 26.97
C GLU A 109 -1.47 -18.05 27.28
N GLU A 110 -1.83 -17.86 28.56
CA GLU A 110 -3.22 -17.58 28.95
C GLU A 110 -3.71 -16.23 28.42
N ILE A 111 -2.88 -15.19 28.47
CA ILE A 111 -3.22 -13.86 27.94
C ILE A 111 -3.43 -13.90 26.42
N ILE A 112 -2.58 -14.62 25.68
CA ILE A 112 -2.72 -14.76 24.23
C ILE A 112 -4.02 -15.50 23.89
N LYS A 113 -4.33 -16.58 24.62
CA LYS A 113 -5.57 -17.34 24.40
C LYS A 113 -6.81 -16.50 24.69
N GLN A 114 -6.81 -15.77 25.79
CA GLN A 114 -7.88 -14.84 26.15
C GLN A 114 -8.05 -13.75 25.09
N ALA A 115 -6.95 -13.16 24.63
CA ALA A 115 -6.98 -12.12 23.59
C ALA A 115 -7.47 -12.64 22.24
N GLN A 116 -7.16 -13.90 21.89
CA GLN A 116 -7.70 -14.56 20.69
C GLN A 116 -9.21 -14.76 20.80
N GLU A 117 -9.70 -15.30 21.93
CA GLU A 117 -11.14 -15.51 22.16
C GLU A 117 -11.93 -14.18 22.14
N ASP A 118 -11.37 -13.13 22.75
CA ASP A 118 -11.98 -11.79 22.75
C ASP A 118 -12.00 -11.18 21.34
N PHE A 119 -10.92 -11.37 20.57
CA PHE A 119 -10.85 -10.90 19.19
C PHE A 119 -11.85 -11.63 18.28
N ASP A 120 -11.92 -12.97 18.38
CA ASP A 120 -12.87 -13.78 17.62
C ASP A 120 -14.32 -13.38 17.94
N THR A 121 -14.63 -13.14 19.22
CA THR A 121 -15.95 -12.66 19.65
C THR A 121 -16.27 -11.27 19.08
N ALA A 122 -15.29 -10.36 19.09
CA ALA A 122 -15.47 -9.02 18.56
C ALA A 122 -15.66 -9.02 17.03
N VAL A 123 -14.95 -9.89 16.30
CA VAL A 123 -15.13 -10.08 14.86
C VAL A 123 -16.52 -10.63 14.56
N ALA A 124 -16.96 -11.67 15.27
CA ALA A 124 -18.29 -12.26 15.07
C ALA A 124 -19.43 -11.25 15.32
N GLU A 125 -19.31 -10.42 16.36
CA GLU A 125 -20.29 -9.36 16.64
C GLU A 125 -20.26 -8.26 15.56
N LEU A 126 -19.08 -7.91 15.05
CA LEU A 126 -18.95 -6.95 13.95
C LEU A 126 -19.57 -7.50 12.65
N GLU A 127 -19.29 -8.75 12.29
CA GLU A 127 -19.89 -9.43 11.13
C GLU A 127 -21.41 -9.44 11.23
N LYS A 128 -21.96 -9.83 12.39
CA LYS A 128 -23.39 -9.78 12.65
C LYS A 128 -23.97 -8.38 12.46
N ARG A 129 -23.30 -7.34 12.96
CA ARG A 129 -23.76 -5.95 12.79
C ARG A 129 -23.68 -5.48 11.33
N ILE A 130 -22.70 -5.95 10.57
CA ILE A 130 -22.60 -5.68 9.14
C ILE A 130 -23.78 -6.34 8.41
N ASP A 131 -24.09 -7.60 8.72
CA ASP A 131 -25.22 -8.32 8.13
C ASP A 131 -26.57 -7.67 8.49
N GLU A 132 -26.74 -7.24 9.75
CA GLU A 132 -27.94 -6.52 10.19
C GLU A 132 -28.06 -5.14 9.55
N ALA A 133 -26.94 -4.42 9.36
CA ALA A 133 -26.91 -3.10 8.73
C ALA A 133 -27.09 -3.14 7.21
N ALA A 134 -26.68 -4.24 6.56
CA ALA A 134 -26.83 -4.44 5.12
C ALA A 134 -28.30 -4.57 4.69
N GLY A 135 -29.24 -4.77 5.63
CA GLY A 135 -30.67 -4.85 5.34
C GLY A 135 -31.06 -6.12 4.57
N THR A 136 -32.28 -6.16 4.02
CA THR A 136 -32.69 -7.23 3.10
C THR A 136 -31.77 -7.18 1.88
N PRO A 137 -31.17 -8.30 1.42
CA PRO A 137 -30.35 -8.33 0.22
C PRO A 137 -31.14 -7.66 -0.91
N ALA A 138 -30.67 -6.51 -1.37
CA ALA A 138 -31.25 -5.90 -2.54
C ALA A 138 -31.07 -6.88 -3.70
N ASP A 139 -32.11 -7.08 -4.51
CA ASP A 139 -31.98 -7.84 -5.75
C ASP A 139 -30.75 -7.34 -6.51
N PRO A 140 -29.95 -8.24 -7.11
CA PRO A 140 -28.77 -7.82 -7.84
C PRO A 140 -29.18 -6.80 -8.90
N THR A 141 -28.72 -5.58 -8.71
CA THR A 141 -28.75 -4.56 -9.75
C THR A 141 -27.62 -4.92 -10.71
N GLY A 142 -27.97 -5.39 -11.91
CA GLY A 142 -26.97 -5.87 -12.85
C GLY A 142 -27.46 -6.83 -13.92
N ASP A 143 -26.53 -7.16 -14.81
CA ASP A 143 -26.63 -8.32 -15.68
C ASP A 143 -26.60 -9.59 -14.80
N PRO A 144 -27.63 -10.45 -14.82
CA PRO A 144 -27.69 -11.64 -13.99
C PRO A 144 -26.58 -12.66 -14.29
N ASP A 145 -25.93 -12.55 -15.45
CA ASP A 145 -24.83 -13.43 -15.85
C ASP A 145 -23.46 -12.88 -15.40
N ALA A 146 -23.38 -11.66 -14.85
CA ALA A 146 -22.13 -11.01 -14.41
C ALA A 146 -21.70 -11.47 -13.00
N VAL A 147 -21.60 -12.78 -12.82
CA VAL A 147 -21.36 -13.44 -11.54
C VAL A 147 -19.87 -13.61 -11.29
N LEU A 148 -19.38 -13.21 -10.12
CA LEU A 148 -18.02 -13.47 -9.64
C LEU A 148 -17.84 -14.94 -9.25
N ALA A 149 -16.58 -15.38 -9.14
CA ALA A 149 -16.28 -16.66 -8.49
C ALA A 149 -16.77 -16.68 -7.01
N PRO A 150 -16.94 -17.87 -6.42
CA PRO A 150 -17.26 -18.01 -4.99
C PRO A 150 -16.33 -17.20 -4.09
N ALA A 151 -16.88 -16.61 -3.02
CA ALA A 151 -16.17 -15.63 -2.20
C ALA A 151 -14.86 -16.15 -1.58
N ASP A 152 -14.76 -17.45 -1.31
CA ASP A 152 -13.58 -18.13 -0.80
C ASP A 152 -12.43 -18.25 -1.82
N GLN A 153 -12.72 -18.06 -3.11
CA GLN A 153 -11.73 -18.02 -4.20
C GLN A 153 -11.28 -16.60 -4.55
N LEU A 154 -12.00 -15.58 -4.09
CA LEU A 154 -11.70 -14.19 -4.39
C LEU A 154 -10.62 -13.61 -3.48
N ASN A 155 -9.90 -12.60 -3.96
CA ASN A 155 -9.03 -11.81 -3.11
C ASN A 155 -9.85 -10.95 -2.13
N SER A 156 -9.22 -10.51 -1.03
CA SER A 156 -9.90 -9.73 0.01
C SER A 156 -10.43 -8.39 -0.49
N ASP A 157 -9.70 -7.73 -1.38
CA ASP A 157 -10.10 -6.45 -1.99
C ASP A 157 -11.30 -6.62 -2.92
N THR A 158 -11.34 -7.70 -3.73
CA THR A 158 -12.47 -8.03 -4.58
C THR A 158 -13.74 -8.30 -3.77
N ARG A 159 -13.63 -9.08 -2.69
CA ARG A 159 -14.76 -9.30 -1.77
C ARG A 159 -15.27 -7.99 -1.17
N ALA A 160 -14.35 -7.14 -0.70
CA ALA A 160 -14.70 -5.86 -0.10
C ALA A 160 -15.40 -4.95 -1.13
N ALA A 161 -14.83 -4.82 -2.33
CA ALA A 161 -15.41 -4.03 -3.42
C ALA A 161 -16.79 -4.55 -3.83
N ALA A 162 -16.97 -5.86 -3.98
CA ALA A 162 -18.24 -6.46 -4.37
C ALA A 162 -19.35 -6.24 -3.33
N ARG A 163 -19.00 -6.15 -2.04
CA ARG A 163 -19.94 -5.91 -0.93
C ARG A 163 -20.17 -4.43 -0.62
N ALA A 164 -19.30 -3.54 -1.11
CA ALA A 164 -19.33 -2.13 -0.75
C ALA A 164 -20.66 -1.47 -1.11
N ARG A 165 -21.14 -1.64 -2.34
CA ARG A 165 -22.36 -0.98 -2.81
C ARG A 165 -23.64 -1.44 -2.09
N PRO A 166 -23.93 -2.75 -1.93
CA PRO A 166 -25.06 -3.19 -1.12
C PRO A 166 -25.02 -2.65 0.32
N ALA A 167 -23.81 -2.45 0.87
CA ALA A 167 -23.61 -1.87 2.19
C ALA A 167 -23.63 -0.32 2.23
N GLY A 168 -23.84 0.35 1.09
CA GLY A 168 -23.82 1.82 1.00
C GLY A 168 -22.45 2.45 1.27
N ILE A 169 -21.36 1.71 0.98
CA ILE A 169 -19.99 2.14 1.25
C ILE A 169 -19.35 2.75 -0.01
N GLY A 170 -19.08 4.04 0.06
CA GLY A 170 -18.35 4.79 -0.96
C GLY A 170 -19.21 5.22 -2.17
N PRO A 171 -18.60 5.91 -3.15
CA PRO A 171 -19.29 6.38 -4.36
C PRO A 171 -19.73 5.24 -5.28
N ASP A 172 -20.68 5.50 -6.20
CA ASP A 172 -21.28 4.43 -7.03
C ASP A 172 -20.29 3.68 -7.93
N TYR A 173 -19.13 4.27 -8.28
CA TYR A 173 -18.10 3.57 -9.06
C TYR A 173 -17.35 2.50 -8.25
N VAL A 174 -17.48 2.49 -6.92
CA VAL A 174 -16.91 1.44 -6.06
C VAL A 174 -17.62 0.11 -6.36
N GLY A 175 -16.83 -0.94 -6.57
CA GLY A 175 -17.33 -2.22 -7.05
C GLY A 175 -16.30 -3.05 -7.80
N VAL A 176 -16.74 -4.21 -8.28
CA VAL A 176 -15.96 -5.06 -9.19
C VAL A 176 -16.54 -4.93 -10.59
N TRP A 177 -15.67 -4.75 -11.57
CA TRP A 177 -16.02 -4.41 -12.94
C TRP A 177 -15.22 -5.25 -13.94
N ALA A 178 -15.85 -5.68 -15.03
CA ALA A 178 -15.21 -6.46 -16.09
C ALA A 178 -15.65 -5.98 -17.49
N ALA A 179 -14.91 -6.32 -18.54
CA ALA A 179 -15.32 -5.98 -19.91
C ALA A 179 -16.69 -6.55 -20.30
N ASP A 180 -17.03 -7.73 -19.78
CA ASP A 180 -18.26 -8.46 -20.06
C ASP A 180 -18.61 -9.39 -18.88
N ALA A 181 -19.84 -9.89 -18.88
CA ALA A 181 -20.38 -10.75 -17.83
C ALA A 181 -19.57 -12.05 -17.64
N ALA A 182 -19.14 -12.67 -18.74
CA ALA A 182 -18.37 -13.92 -18.70
C ALA A 182 -17.00 -13.75 -18.03
N SER A 183 -16.41 -12.56 -18.16
CA SER A 183 -15.14 -12.21 -17.52
C SER A 183 -15.23 -12.08 -16.01
N CYS A 184 -16.42 -11.80 -15.43
CA CYS A 184 -16.60 -11.68 -13.98
C CYS A 184 -16.23 -12.97 -13.23
N ALA A 185 -16.63 -14.14 -13.75
CA ALA A 185 -16.38 -15.43 -13.10
C ALA A 185 -14.89 -15.81 -13.05
N ARG A 186 -14.05 -15.10 -13.81
CA ARG A 186 -12.62 -15.38 -13.97
C ARG A 186 -11.74 -14.45 -13.14
N ILE A 187 -12.28 -13.35 -12.60
CA ILE A 187 -11.54 -12.42 -11.75
C ILE A 187 -10.98 -13.17 -10.53
N ASP A 188 -9.69 -12.98 -10.25
CA ASP A 188 -8.88 -13.65 -9.21
C ASP A 188 -8.69 -15.17 -9.37
N VAL A 189 -9.38 -15.81 -10.31
CA VAL A 189 -9.22 -17.25 -10.63
C VAL A 189 -8.26 -17.44 -11.81
N GLU A 190 -8.35 -16.57 -12.81
CA GLU A 190 -7.55 -16.62 -14.03
C GLU A 190 -7.09 -15.21 -14.46
N PRO A 191 -6.08 -15.11 -15.35
CA PRO A 191 -5.71 -13.83 -15.96
C PRO A 191 -6.86 -13.22 -16.77
N VAL A 192 -7.30 -12.03 -16.38
CA VAL A 192 -8.28 -11.19 -17.08
C VAL A 192 -7.64 -9.83 -17.35
N GLN A 193 -7.62 -9.36 -18.60
CA GLN A 193 -6.93 -8.11 -18.95
C GLN A 193 -7.77 -6.86 -18.70
N LEU A 194 -9.07 -6.91 -19.02
CA LEU A 194 -9.98 -5.78 -18.87
C LEU A 194 -10.91 -6.01 -17.68
N PHE A 195 -10.42 -5.65 -16.50
CA PHE A 195 -11.21 -5.56 -15.27
C PHE A 195 -10.75 -4.37 -14.42
N ALA A 196 -11.58 -4.02 -13.44
CA ALA A 196 -11.23 -3.11 -12.37
C ALA A 196 -11.87 -3.57 -11.06
N VAL A 197 -11.06 -3.79 -10.03
CA VAL A 197 -11.53 -3.93 -8.64
C VAL A 197 -11.32 -2.57 -7.97
N ILE A 198 -12.42 -1.88 -7.64
CA ILE A 198 -12.38 -0.53 -7.10
C ILE A 198 -12.92 -0.54 -5.67
N THR A 199 -12.07 -0.20 -4.72
CA THR A 199 -12.44 0.09 -3.34
C THR A 199 -12.51 1.62 -3.13
N PRO A 200 -12.94 2.14 -1.97
CA PRO A 200 -12.93 3.58 -1.71
C PRO A 200 -11.53 4.23 -1.81
N THR A 201 -10.46 3.46 -1.65
CA THR A 201 -9.10 4.02 -1.61
C THR A 201 -8.15 3.42 -2.64
N THR A 202 -8.57 2.37 -3.36
CA THR A 202 -7.72 1.66 -4.30
C THR A 202 -8.44 1.26 -5.58
N ILE A 203 -7.70 1.15 -6.67
CA ILE A 203 -8.14 0.49 -7.89
C ILE A 203 -7.06 -0.49 -8.33
N ARG A 204 -7.43 -1.75 -8.50
CA ARG A 204 -6.59 -2.80 -9.09
C ARG A 204 -7.09 -3.13 -10.49
N ARG A 205 -6.14 -3.20 -11.43
CA ARG A 205 -6.32 -3.63 -12.82
C ARG A 205 -5.28 -4.72 -13.12
N TYR A 206 -5.25 -5.25 -14.34
CA TYR A 206 -4.39 -6.38 -14.74
C TYR A 206 -2.92 -6.26 -14.31
N GLU A 207 -2.29 -5.09 -14.51
CA GLU A 207 -0.86 -4.88 -14.24
C GLU A 207 -0.57 -3.68 -13.33
N SER A 208 -1.61 -3.11 -12.71
CA SER A 208 -1.45 -1.89 -11.90
C SER A 208 -2.36 -1.87 -10.70
N VAL A 209 -1.83 -1.42 -9.57
CA VAL A 209 -2.61 -1.03 -8.39
C VAL A 209 -2.36 0.44 -8.13
N CYS A 210 -3.44 1.22 -8.02
CA CYS A 210 -3.36 2.63 -7.69
C CYS A 210 -4.09 2.94 -6.39
N ASN A 211 -3.53 3.86 -5.61
CA ASN A 211 -4.14 4.43 -4.42
C ASN A 211 -4.66 5.83 -4.74
N PHE A 212 -5.87 6.16 -4.28
CA PHE A 212 -6.49 7.46 -4.45
C PHE A 212 -7.42 7.78 -3.28
N ALA A 213 -7.84 9.04 -3.15
CA ALA A 213 -8.92 9.42 -2.24
C ALA A 213 -10.25 9.39 -3.00
N ALA A 214 -11.25 8.65 -2.49
CA ALA A 214 -12.59 8.63 -3.06
C ALA A 214 -13.15 10.05 -3.21
N GLN A 215 -13.88 10.27 -4.30
CA GLN A 215 -14.60 11.50 -4.58
C GLN A 215 -16.02 11.16 -4.98
N ASP A 216 -16.99 11.92 -4.49
CA ASP A 216 -18.37 11.77 -4.93
C ASP A 216 -18.51 12.11 -6.41
N LEU A 217 -19.42 11.43 -7.08
CA LEU A 217 -19.74 11.71 -8.47
C LEU A 217 -20.43 13.08 -8.58
N THR A 218 -19.98 13.90 -9.53
CA THR A 218 -20.65 15.11 -9.99
C THR A 218 -21.12 14.88 -11.42
N ASP A 219 -22.41 15.05 -11.67
CA ASP A 219 -23.03 14.79 -12.99
C ASP A 219 -22.73 13.38 -13.56
N GLY A 220 -22.64 12.38 -12.67
CA GLY A 220 -22.35 10.98 -13.03
C GLY A 220 -20.86 10.68 -13.25
N GLU A 221 -19.96 11.62 -12.96
CA GLU A 221 -18.52 11.45 -13.16
C GLU A 221 -17.68 11.86 -11.96
N ALA A 222 -16.50 11.26 -11.83
CA ALA A 222 -15.47 11.68 -10.88
C ALA A 222 -14.10 11.59 -11.53
N THR A 223 -13.22 12.55 -11.26
CA THR A 223 -11.80 12.47 -11.67
C THR A 223 -10.94 12.49 -10.42
N VAL A 224 -10.17 11.43 -10.23
CA VAL A 224 -9.28 11.28 -9.08
C VAL A 224 -7.82 11.37 -9.53
N THR A 225 -6.98 11.95 -8.67
CA THR A 225 -5.52 11.81 -8.77
C THR A 225 -5.11 10.57 -7.99
N ALA A 226 -4.41 9.65 -8.64
CA ALA A 226 -4.02 8.37 -8.09
C ALA A 226 -2.51 8.18 -8.17
N SER A 227 -1.92 7.56 -7.14
CA SER A 227 -0.54 7.07 -7.16
C SER A 227 -0.55 5.59 -7.52
N CYS A 228 -0.04 5.26 -8.69
CA CYS A 228 -0.07 3.94 -9.30
C CYS A 228 1.29 3.26 -9.23
N ILE A 229 1.30 1.96 -8.93
CA ILE A 229 2.47 1.10 -9.10
C ILE A 229 2.22 0.22 -10.32
N ALA A 230 3.06 0.37 -11.34
CA ALA A 230 3.05 -0.44 -12.57
C ALA A 230 4.49 -0.83 -12.91
N GLU A 231 4.74 -2.12 -13.18
CA GLU A 231 6.07 -2.64 -13.52
C GLU A 231 7.16 -2.25 -12.49
N GLY A 232 6.79 -2.11 -11.21
CA GLY A 232 7.70 -1.72 -10.13
C GLY A 232 8.00 -0.22 -10.03
N ASN A 233 7.46 0.61 -10.91
CA ASN A 233 7.61 2.07 -10.86
C ASN A 233 6.36 2.72 -10.27
N THR A 234 6.56 3.77 -9.50
CA THR A 234 5.46 4.61 -8.98
C THR A 234 5.26 5.82 -9.88
N GLU A 235 4.04 6.05 -10.33
CA GLU A 235 3.66 7.22 -11.13
C GLU A 235 2.34 7.82 -10.64
N GLU A 236 2.20 9.14 -10.79
CA GLU A 236 0.93 9.83 -10.53
C GLU A 236 0.11 9.89 -11.82
N ARG A 237 -1.18 9.55 -11.73
CA ARG A 237 -2.11 9.51 -12.86
C ARG A 237 -3.46 10.07 -12.48
N GLN A 238 -4.10 10.75 -13.43
CA GLN A 238 -5.53 11.07 -13.30
C GLN A 238 -6.37 9.92 -13.86
N ILE A 239 -7.40 9.52 -13.12
CA ILE A 239 -8.34 8.48 -13.54
C ILE A 239 -9.74 9.11 -13.51
N ARG A 240 -10.45 9.05 -14.63
CA ARG A 240 -11.83 9.50 -14.75
C ARG A 240 -12.76 8.28 -14.72
N PHE A 241 -13.68 8.29 -13.77
CA PHE A 241 -14.82 7.39 -13.69
C PHE A 241 -16.05 8.10 -14.25
N ALA A 242 -16.79 7.44 -15.13
CA ALA A 242 -18.06 7.94 -15.65
C ALA A 242 -19.10 6.81 -15.59
N MET A 243 -20.12 6.99 -14.75
CA MET A 243 -21.25 6.07 -14.64
C MET A 243 -22.20 6.34 -15.80
N GLN A 244 -22.48 5.34 -16.63
CA GLN A 244 -23.52 5.43 -17.66
C GLN A 244 -24.89 5.16 -17.05
N ASP A 245 -24.92 4.13 -16.21
CA ASP A 245 -25.99 3.75 -15.31
C ASP A 245 -25.35 3.03 -14.12
N GLU A 246 -26.16 2.44 -13.25
CA GLU A 246 -25.66 1.74 -12.07
C GLU A 246 -24.79 0.50 -12.36
N ASN A 247 -24.89 -0.08 -13.54
CA ASN A 247 -24.29 -1.36 -13.94
C ASN A 247 -23.26 -1.21 -15.07
N ALA A 248 -23.05 -0.01 -15.59
CA ALA A 248 -22.09 0.29 -16.64
C ALA A 248 -21.15 1.45 -16.24
N LEU A 249 -19.87 1.13 -16.11
CA LEU A 249 -18.80 2.08 -15.78
C LEU A 249 -17.91 2.32 -17.00
N ARG A 250 -17.52 3.58 -17.20
CA ARG A 250 -16.42 3.95 -18.10
C ARG A 250 -15.23 4.45 -17.30
N ILE A 251 -14.06 3.91 -17.61
CA ILE A 251 -12.78 4.33 -17.03
C ILE A 251 -11.90 4.86 -18.15
N SER A 252 -11.39 6.07 -17.98
CA SER A 252 -10.45 6.70 -18.90
C SER A 252 -9.35 7.47 -18.16
N THR A 253 -8.26 7.75 -18.86
CA THR A 253 -7.19 8.63 -18.38
C THR A 253 -7.28 9.93 -19.16
N PRO A 254 -7.51 11.10 -18.52
CA PRO A 254 -7.58 12.37 -19.22
C PRO A 254 -6.34 12.62 -20.09
N GLY A 255 -6.55 12.92 -21.37
CA GLY A 255 -5.48 13.19 -22.34
C GLY A 255 -4.80 11.96 -22.93
N ALA A 256 -5.20 10.74 -22.55
CA ALA A 256 -4.78 9.51 -23.22
C ALA A 256 -5.87 9.01 -24.18
N ASP A 257 -5.46 8.30 -25.22
CA ASP A 257 -6.38 7.60 -26.11
C ASP A 257 -6.81 6.28 -25.45
N GLY A 258 -8.11 6.08 -25.30
CA GLY A 258 -8.67 4.82 -24.79
C GLY A 258 -9.64 5.02 -23.62
N GLU A 259 -10.75 4.30 -23.70
CA GLU A 259 -11.78 4.24 -22.66
C GLU A 259 -12.19 2.78 -22.50
N ALA A 260 -12.19 2.28 -21.26
CA ALA A 260 -12.69 0.95 -20.95
C ALA A 260 -14.15 1.06 -20.54
N GLN A 261 -15.03 0.39 -21.28
CA GLN A 261 -16.42 0.16 -20.89
C GLN A 261 -16.50 -1.16 -20.13
N LEU A 262 -17.08 -1.12 -18.94
CA LEU A 262 -17.12 -2.26 -18.03
C LEU A 262 -18.54 -2.47 -17.49
N VAL A 263 -18.90 -3.74 -17.29
CA VAL A 263 -20.12 -4.17 -16.60
C VAL A 263 -19.82 -4.46 -15.14
N ARG A 264 -20.79 -4.20 -14.26
CA ARG A 264 -20.67 -4.49 -12.82
C ARG A 264 -20.78 -5.99 -12.59
N CYS A 265 -19.82 -6.55 -11.86
CA CYS A 265 -19.87 -7.91 -11.38
C CYS A 265 -20.47 -7.99 -9.97
N HIS A 266 -21.13 -9.09 -9.65
CA HIS A 266 -21.72 -9.32 -8.33
C HIS A 266 -21.36 -10.70 -7.77
N LEU A 267 -21.45 -10.86 -6.44
CA LEU A 267 -21.25 -12.16 -5.81
C LEU A 267 -22.38 -13.13 -6.22
N PRO A 268 -22.11 -14.45 -6.26
CA PRO A 268 -23.16 -15.44 -6.37
C PRO A 268 -24.09 -15.34 -5.14
N GLN A 269 -25.39 -15.54 -5.37
CA GLN A 269 -26.41 -15.57 -4.30
C GLN A 269 -26.30 -16.83 -3.44
#